data_AF-A0A8H4WLA2-F1
#
_entry.id   AF-A0A8H4WLA2-F1
#
_cell.length_a   1.000
_cell.length_b   1.000
_cell.length_c   1.000
_cell.angle_alpha   90.00
_cell.angle_beta   90.00
_cell.angle_gamma   90.00
#
_symmetry.space_group_name_H-M   'P 1'
#
loop_
_entity.id
_entity.type
_entity.pdbx_description
1 polymer ?
#
loop_
_entity_poly.entity_id
_entity_poly.type
_entity_poly.pdbx_seq_one_letter_code
_entity_poly.pdbx_strand_id
1 'polypeptide(L)'
;MLIAWPNMPVMHRPDFQAFADHNKSIIYRDSYIWPYINQEKLLTTKTLPMLLNSRNRHHPSNFTAVDFGATNMGRVSNAVGLIFLDNHTMIMNRLTENIKDYGRLCIPGQGLLILEIQERLLTFLLKCCTQLLHDIPESTLTSDSFPVLPEPPLKPESEISGFKSLGVMAAEAPYRVPAQLDLGLVESLLATKASTAEDHVWALREDPDYFFRTLQEARDHRQETLKDLYGNIHPLMNRDRSELWAHIIGSVVSKAYLDLELFSEYVDEISPSRGLPEEYLHTLLRFHCYLHLGATEPLSNLQCGVAASPPLRKYFARLPPDAQSTDISVVLKCRYKMGKVENRVLWLLRTLSKNSSCLALVGMPLIVDELERLLQSDPRARDLLSSYVTMVLGDISIISQCLHQLEIYYPWAREFAIELSNREENFEQDYVEWTKSWAQILEGLRDTTVLTRASRLGDPSGGKFTYPVERRRTKESVAALRNAEAHLDAFWADNDRVMVSFSDQSSSIAVRSLLSQQRILKRTT
;
A
#
# COMPACT_ATOMS: atom_id res chain seq x y z
N MET A 1 24.13 -20.27 15.65
CA MET A 1 23.77 -19.28 14.58
C MET A 1 24.93 -18.36 14.19
N LEU A 2 25.48 -17.50 15.07
CA LEU A 2 26.57 -16.59 14.70
C LEU A 2 27.88 -17.30 14.28
N ILE A 3 28.08 -18.54 14.74
CA ILE A 3 29.16 -19.43 14.25
C ILE A 3 28.91 -19.83 12.79
N ALA A 4 27.65 -20.06 12.41
CA ALA A 4 27.26 -20.49 11.06
C ALA A 4 27.19 -19.31 10.07
N TRP A 5 26.82 -18.11 10.54
CA TRP A 5 26.84 -16.85 9.78
C TRP A 5 27.56 -15.76 10.60
N PRO A 6 28.88 -15.62 10.44
CA PRO A 6 29.63 -14.53 11.06
C PRO A 6 29.09 -13.17 10.63
N ASN A 7 29.11 -12.19 11.52
CA ASN A 7 28.65 -10.81 11.27
C ASN A 7 27.20 -10.69 10.80
N MET A 8 26.31 -11.60 11.21
CA MET A 8 24.88 -11.51 10.91
C MET A 8 24.31 -10.17 11.40
N PRO A 9 23.63 -9.39 10.54
CA PRO A 9 23.00 -8.13 10.92
C PRO A 9 22.08 -8.29 12.12
N VAL A 10 22.12 -7.34 13.06
CA VAL A 10 21.32 -7.40 14.28
C VAL A 10 19.85 -7.15 13.98
N MET A 11 19.57 -6.17 13.13
CA MET A 11 18.22 -5.65 12.89
C MET A 11 17.55 -6.21 11.64
N HIS A 12 16.22 -6.19 11.64
CA HIS A 12 15.40 -6.45 10.46
C HIS A 12 15.64 -5.41 9.36
N ARG A 13 15.64 -5.87 8.10
CA ARG A 13 15.87 -5.04 6.89
C ARG A 13 17.10 -4.13 7.02
N PRO A 14 18.31 -4.70 7.19
CA PRO A 14 19.54 -3.93 7.27
C PRO A 14 19.82 -3.13 5.99
N ASP A 15 19.28 -3.57 4.85
CA ASP A 15 19.23 -2.86 3.58
C ASP A 15 18.53 -1.49 3.68
N PHE A 16 17.46 -1.37 4.47
CA PHE A 16 16.76 -0.08 4.64
C PHE A 16 17.60 0.93 5.39
N GLN A 17 18.40 0.49 6.37
CA GLN A 17 19.33 1.38 7.05
C GLN A 17 20.45 1.79 6.10
N ALA A 18 21.06 0.84 5.40
CA ALA A 18 22.12 1.12 4.43
C ALA A 18 21.67 2.12 3.36
N PHE A 19 20.41 2.00 2.90
CA PHE A 19 19.82 2.89 1.91
C PHE A 19 19.57 4.29 2.49
N ALA A 20 19.01 4.38 3.70
CA ALA A 20 18.73 5.66 4.37
C ALA A 20 20.01 6.45 4.68
N ASP A 21 21.10 5.76 5.03
CA ASP A 21 22.40 6.37 5.30
C ASP A 21 23.16 6.77 4.01
N HIS A 22 22.54 6.57 2.83
CA HIS A 22 23.14 6.74 1.50
C HIS A 22 24.48 6.00 1.33
N ASN A 23 24.67 4.92 2.10
CA ASN A 23 25.95 4.23 2.15
C ASN A 23 25.99 3.18 1.05
N LYS A 24 26.53 3.58 -0.10
CA LYS A 24 26.76 2.71 -1.27
C LYS A 24 28.01 1.85 -1.13
N SER A 25 28.64 1.83 0.04
CA SER A 25 29.87 1.07 0.25
C SER A 25 29.62 -0.42 0.07
N ILE A 26 30.59 -1.10 -0.56
CA ILE A 26 30.68 -2.57 -0.69
C ILE A 26 30.50 -3.25 0.68
N ILE A 27 30.84 -2.55 1.77
CA ILE A 27 30.68 -3.02 3.16
C ILE A 27 29.22 -3.41 3.48
N TYR A 28 28.22 -2.81 2.83
CA TYR A 28 26.80 -3.14 3.03
C TYR A 28 26.22 -4.08 1.97
N ARG A 29 27.02 -4.58 1.02
CA ARG A 29 26.55 -5.48 -0.04
C ARG A 29 25.80 -6.69 0.52
N ASP A 30 26.31 -7.28 1.59
CA ASP A 30 25.67 -8.40 2.29
C ASP A 30 24.26 -8.05 2.81
N SER A 31 24.06 -6.82 3.28
CA SER A 31 22.75 -6.35 3.77
C SER A 31 21.73 -6.26 2.65
N TYR A 32 22.16 -5.92 1.44
CA TYR A 32 21.31 -5.84 0.25
C TYR A 32 21.05 -7.20 -0.42
N ILE A 33 21.93 -8.19 -0.23
CA ILE A 33 21.76 -9.52 -0.84
C ILE A 33 20.93 -10.45 0.06
N TRP A 34 21.12 -10.39 1.38
CA TRP A 34 20.37 -11.21 2.34
C TRP A 34 19.61 -10.35 3.36
N PRO A 35 18.66 -9.49 2.92
CA PRO A 35 17.95 -8.57 3.82
C PRO A 35 17.12 -9.27 4.90
N TYR A 36 16.78 -10.54 4.68
CA TYR A 36 15.99 -11.37 5.59
C TYR A 36 16.84 -12.24 6.53
N ILE A 37 18.16 -12.31 6.36
CA ILE A 37 19.05 -13.05 7.25
C ILE A 37 19.60 -12.10 8.31
N ASN A 38 18.89 -12.03 9.45
CA ASN A 38 19.22 -11.14 10.56
C ASN A 38 18.84 -11.77 11.91
N GLN A 39 19.45 -11.27 12.98
CA GLN A 39 19.26 -11.79 14.33
C GLN A 39 17.83 -11.54 14.85
N GLU A 40 17.27 -10.35 14.63
CA GLU A 40 15.91 -9.99 15.06
C GLU A 40 14.86 -11.00 14.59
N LYS A 41 14.99 -11.51 13.35
CA LYS A 41 14.05 -12.51 12.81
C LYS A 41 14.47 -13.94 13.10
N LEU A 42 15.72 -14.34 12.87
CA LEU A 42 16.14 -15.74 12.97
C LEU A 42 16.27 -16.26 14.41
N LEU A 43 16.40 -15.36 15.40
CA LEU A 43 16.35 -15.74 16.83
C LEU A 43 14.93 -15.99 17.34
N THR A 44 13.88 -15.72 16.54
CA THR A 44 12.53 -16.10 16.92
C THR A 44 12.34 -17.61 16.83
N THR A 45 11.45 -18.17 17.65
CA THR A 45 11.23 -19.62 17.76
C THR A 45 10.68 -20.27 16.49
N LYS A 46 10.14 -19.49 15.55
CA LYS A 46 9.39 -19.98 14.38
C LYS A 46 10.16 -19.88 13.06
N THR A 47 10.90 -18.80 12.81
CA THR A 47 11.44 -18.46 11.48
C THR A 47 12.58 -19.38 11.02
N LEU A 48 13.55 -19.70 11.88
CA LEU A 48 14.65 -20.59 11.52
C LEU A 48 14.15 -22.01 11.21
N PRO A 49 13.26 -22.63 12.03
CA PRO A 49 12.63 -23.89 11.66
C PRO A 49 11.86 -23.83 10.34
N MET A 50 11.13 -22.74 10.07
CA MET A 50 10.43 -22.56 8.79
C MET A 50 11.39 -22.52 7.60
N LEU A 51 12.46 -21.74 7.72
CA LEU A 51 13.49 -21.62 6.68
C LEU A 51 14.19 -22.95 6.41
N LEU A 52 14.52 -23.69 7.46
CA LEU A 52 15.09 -25.04 7.34
C LEU A 52 14.11 -25.99 6.65
N ASN A 53 12.85 -26.00 7.06
CA ASN A 53 11.84 -26.89 6.49
C ASN A 53 11.59 -26.58 5.01
N SER A 54 11.45 -25.30 4.64
CA SER A 54 11.19 -24.89 3.26
C SER A 54 12.38 -25.21 2.34
N ARG A 55 13.60 -24.81 2.72
CA ARG A 55 14.81 -24.98 1.89
C ARG A 55 15.32 -26.42 1.81
N ASN A 56 15.06 -27.27 2.81
CA ASN A 56 15.51 -28.67 2.78
C ASN A 56 14.58 -29.58 1.96
N ARG A 57 13.30 -29.24 1.83
CA ARG A 57 12.30 -30.08 1.16
C ARG A 57 12.02 -29.71 -0.29
N HIS A 58 12.56 -28.58 -0.77
CA HIS A 58 12.25 -28.04 -2.09
C HIS A 58 13.53 -27.76 -2.86
N HIS A 59 13.49 -28.01 -4.18
CA HIS A 59 14.64 -27.78 -5.05
C HIS A 59 15.01 -26.28 -5.09
N PRO A 60 16.31 -25.90 -5.13
CA PRO A 60 16.73 -24.50 -5.17
C PRO A 60 16.10 -23.68 -6.31
N SER A 61 15.78 -24.31 -7.44
CA SER A 61 15.08 -23.64 -8.55
C SER A 61 13.72 -23.07 -8.18
N ASN A 62 13.07 -23.61 -7.14
CA ASN A 62 11.78 -23.09 -6.67
C ASN A 62 11.94 -21.70 -6.05
N PHE A 63 13.14 -21.33 -5.60
CA PHE A 63 13.42 -20.07 -4.92
C PHE A 63 14.12 -19.04 -5.81
N THR A 64 14.50 -19.39 -7.03
CA THR A 64 15.21 -18.50 -7.99
C THR A 64 14.62 -17.10 -8.07
N ALA A 65 13.28 -17.01 -8.16
CA ALA A 65 12.54 -15.77 -8.29
C ALA A 65 12.63 -14.90 -7.03
N VAL A 66 12.31 -15.47 -5.88
CA VAL A 66 12.28 -14.76 -4.60
C VAL A 66 13.70 -14.38 -4.14
N ASP A 67 14.69 -15.22 -4.42
CA ASP A 67 16.09 -14.94 -4.12
C ASP A 67 16.57 -13.75 -4.95
N PHE A 68 16.27 -13.73 -6.25
CA PHE A 68 16.60 -12.60 -7.10
C PHE A 68 15.84 -11.32 -6.69
N GLY A 69 14.53 -11.45 -6.45
CA GLY A 69 13.65 -10.34 -6.05
C GLY A 69 14.05 -9.69 -4.74
N ALA A 70 14.54 -10.47 -3.76
CA ALA A 70 15.04 -9.95 -2.48
C ALA A 70 16.20 -8.96 -2.64
N THR A 71 16.97 -9.05 -3.74
CA THR A 71 18.09 -8.15 -4.01
C THR A 71 17.68 -6.85 -4.72
N ASN A 72 16.39 -6.65 -5.03
CA ASN A 72 15.93 -5.53 -5.86
C ASN A 72 16.47 -4.18 -5.38
N MET A 73 16.32 -3.88 -4.08
CA MET A 73 16.82 -2.64 -3.47
C MET A 73 18.34 -2.44 -3.66
N GLY A 74 19.13 -3.51 -3.61
CA GLY A 74 20.56 -3.45 -3.87
C GLY A 74 20.90 -3.16 -5.33
N ARG A 75 20.16 -3.78 -6.25
CA ARG A 75 20.39 -3.62 -7.70
C ARG A 75 20.01 -2.23 -8.17
N VAL A 76 18.82 -1.75 -7.81
CA VAL A 76 18.31 -0.42 -8.20
C VAL A 76 19.12 0.73 -7.59
N SER A 77 19.71 0.52 -6.41
CA SER A 77 20.58 1.50 -5.74
C SER A 77 22.03 1.45 -6.22
N ASN A 78 22.34 0.55 -7.16
CA ASN A 78 23.68 0.21 -7.65
C ASN A 78 24.66 -0.30 -6.58
N ALA A 79 24.16 -0.77 -5.43
CA ALA A 79 24.97 -1.44 -4.41
C ALA A 79 25.29 -2.90 -4.76
N VAL A 80 24.46 -3.53 -5.60
CA VAL A 80 24.64 -4.89 -6.12
C VAL A 80 24.67 -4.84 -7.65
N GLY A 81 25.86 -4.88 -8.23
CA GLY A 81 26.05 -4.92 -9.67
C GLY A 81 25.79 -6.32 -10.25
N LEU A 82 25.24 -6.37 -11.46
CA LEU A 82 25.14 -7.60 -12.24
C LEU A 82 26.24 -7.62 -13.32
N ILE A 83 26.83 -8.80 -13.52
CA ILE A 83 27.74 -9.00 -14.65
C ILE A 83 26.90 -9.10 -15.93
N PHE A 84 27.16 -8.20 -16.88
CA PHE A 84 26.52 -8.26 -18.18
C PHE A 84 27.38 -9.08 -19.15
N LEU A 85 26.81 -10.17 -19.67
CA LEU A 85 27.40 -11.00 -20.70
C LEU A 85 26.45 -11.04 -21.88
N ASP A 86 26.82 -10.33 -22.95
CA ASP A 86 25.99 -10.19 -24.13
C ASP A 86 25.81 -11.52 -24.88
N ASN A 87 24.65 -11.76 -25.47
CA ASN A 87 24.28 -12.98 -26.22
C ASN A 87 24.39 -14.30 -25.45
N HIS A 88 24.50 -14.27 -24.11
CA HIS A 88 24.52 -15.45 -23.27
C HIS A 88 23.27 -15.53 -22.42
N THR A 89 22.81 -16.75 -22.18
CA THR A 89 21.67 -17.06 -21.32
C THR A 89 22.02 -18.20 -20.38
N MET A 90 21.49 -18.15 -19.17
CA MET A 90 21.65 -19.19 -18.16
C MET A 90 20.30 -19.77 -17.80
N ILE A 91 20.21 -21.09 -17.76
CA ILE A 91 18.98 -21.81 -17.42
C ILE A 91 18.99 -22.11 -15.93
N MET A 92 17.97 -21.62 -15.21
CA MET A 92 17.86 -21.80 -13.75
C MET A 92 16.64 -22.64 -13.31
N ASN A 93 15.69 -22.91 -14.22
CA ASN A 93 14.43 -23.61 -13.91
C ASN A 93 14.24 -24.90 -14.73
N ARG A 94 13.84 -25.98 -14.04
CA ARG A 94 13.34 -27.29 -14.53
C ARG A 94 14.35 -28.29 -15.13
N LEU A 95 14.95 -29.11 -14.27
CA LEU A 95 15.62 -30.39 -14.64
C LEU A 95 14.72 -31.64 -14.46
N THR A 96 13.45 -31.49 -14.06
CA THR A 96 12.54 -32.62 -13.82
C THR A 96 11.35 -32.59 -14.81
N GLU A 97 11.47 -33.44 -15.84
CA GLU A 97 10.40 -34.11 -16.60
C GLU A 97 9.24 -33.28 -17.19
N ASN A 98 9.53 -32.40 -18.17
CA ASN A 98 8.69 -32.24 -19.37
C ASN A 98 9.34 -31.28 -20.38
N ILE A 99 9.62 -31.75 -21.59
CA ILE A 99 10.37 -31.05 -22.65
C ILE A 99 9.52 -29.99 -23.38
N LYS A 100 8.22 -29.86 -23.05
CA LYS A 100 7.31 -28.91 -23.71
C LYS A 100 7.25 -27.51 -23.07
N ASP A 101 7.81 -27.35 -21.86
CA ASP A 101 7.91 -26.06 -21.17
C ASP A 101 9.38 -25.70 -20.97
N TYR A 102 10.01 -25.11 -21.99
CA TYR A 102 11.43 -24.77 -21.98
C TYR A 102 11.79 -23.85 -20.80
N GLY A 103 12.83 -24.26 -20.06
CA GLY A 103 13.32 -23.65 -18.83
C GLY A 103 13.74 -22.20 -19.00
N ARG A 104 13.26 -21.34 -18.10
CA ARG A 104 13.39 -19.89 -18.22
C ARG A 104 14.84 -19.44 -18.18
N LEU A 105 15.22 -18.75 -19.24
CA LEU A 105 16.51 -18.11 -19.45
C LEU A 105 16.61 -16.86 -18.59
N CYS A 106 17.69 -16.73 -17.82
CA CYS A 106 18.11 -15.47 -17.21
C CYS A 106 19.40 -15.00 -17.88
N ILE A 107 19.73 -13.70 -17.79
CA ILE A 107 21.09 -13.29 -18.18
C ILE A 107 22.08 -13.88 -17.17
N PRO A 108 23.30 -14.28 -17.58
CA PRO A 108 24.27 -14.91 -16.69
C PRO A 108 24.53 -14.14 -15.39
N GLY A 109 24.57 -12.81 -15.41
CA GLY A 109 24.72 -12.01 -14.20
C GLY A 109 23.63 -12.24 -13.16
N GLN A 110 22.38 -12.43 -13.59
CA GLN A 110 21.27 -12.77 -12.69
C GLN A 110 21.46 -14.18 -12.11
N GLY A 111 21.78 -15.15 -12.97
CA GLY A 111 22.01 -16.53 -12.54
C GLY A 111 23.16 -16.65 -11.53
N LEU A 112 24.27 -15.96 -11.77
CA LEU A 112 25.41 -15.92 -10.85
C LEU A 112 25.04 -15.32 -9.49
N LEU A 113 24.27 -14.21 -9.47
CA LEU A 113 23.80 -13.62 -8.22
C LEU A 113 22.87 -14.58 -7.45
N ILE A 114 21.98 -15.29 -8.16
CA ILE A 114 21.09 -16.27 -7.54
C ILE A 114 21.89 -17.44 -6.95
N LEU A 115 22.88 -17.95 -7.68
CA LEU A 115 23.76 -19.00 -7.18
C LEU A 115 24.55 -18.54 -5.94
N GLU A 116 25.05 -17.31 -5.92
CA GLU A 116 25.73 -16.74 -4.75
C GLU A 116 24.80 -16.71 -3.52
N ILE A 117 23.55 -16.26 -3.71
CA ILE A 117 22.54 -16.23 -2.64
C ILE A 117 22.28 -17.62 -2.09
N GLN A 118 22.04 -18.58 -2.99
CA GLN A 118 21.67 -19.95 -2.66
C GLN A 118 22.83 -20.71 -2.01
N GLU A 119 24.05 -20.59 -2.53
CA GLU A 119 25.26 -21.21 -1.99
C GLU A 119 25.48 -20.79 -0.54
N ARG A 120 25.49 -19.48 -0.26
CA ARG A 120 25.73 -18.98 1.09
C ARG A 120 24.60 -19.36 2.04
N LEU A 121 23.35 -19.28 1.59
CA LEU A 121 22.18 -19.64 2.40
C LEU A 121 22.20 -21.13 2.75
N LEU A 122 22.39 -22.01 1.77
CA LEU A 122 22.43 -23.46 2.00
C LEU A 122 23.63 -23.87 2.86
N THR A 123 24.80 -23.25 2.67
CA THR A 123 25.97 -23.46 3.53
C THR A 123 25.67 -23.08 4.97
N PHE A 124 24.98 -21.96 5.19
CA PHE A 124 24.55 -21.54 6.52
C PHE A 124 23.57 -22.52 7.16
N LEU A 125 22.55 -22.97 6.40
CA LEU A 125 21.57 -23.93 6.88
C LEU A 125 22.20 -25.28 7.20
N LEU A 126 23.11 -25.77 6.36
CA LEU A 126 23.87 -26.99 6.61
C LEU A 126 24.67 -26.88 7.92
N LYS A 127 25.43 -25.80 8.11
CA LYS A 127 26.16 -25.55 9.37
C LYS A 127 25.23 -25.48 10.59
N CYS A 128 24.03 -24.93 10.42
CA CYS A 128 23.02 -24.95 11.49
C CYS A 128 22.58 -26.38 11.79
N CYS A 129 22.26 -27.18 10.78
CA CYS A 129 21.88 -28.59 10.93
C CYS A 129 22.98 -29.39 11.62
N THR A 130 24.24 -29.27 11.21
CA THR A 130 25.37 -29.99 11.82
C THR A 130 25.56 -29.63 13.30
N GLN A 131 25.31 -28.37 13.68
CA GLN A 131 25.37 -27.94 15.09
C GLN A 131 24.16 -28.43 15.90
N LEU A 132 22.96 -28.42 15.30
CA LEU A 132 21.75 -28.90 15.96
C LEU A 132 21.78 -30.42 16.16
N LEU A 133 22.23 -31.16 15.15
CA LEU A 133 22.35 -32.61 15.11
C LEU A 133 23.74 -33.11 15.54
N HIS A 134 24.41 -32.39 16.44
CA HIS A 134 25.78 -32.69 16.88
C HIS A 134 25.98 -34.10 17.45
N ASP A 135 24.91 -34.75 17.91
CA ASP A 135 24.91 -36.13 18.39
C ASP A 135 24.93 -37.18 17.26
N ILE A 136 24.69 -36.78 16.01
CA ILE A 136 24.66 -37.66 14.84
C ILE A 136 25.95 -37.46 14.03
N PRO A 137 26.79 -38.51 13.87
CA PRO A 137 27.98 -38.42 13.04
C PRO A 137 27.65 -38.02 11.60
N GLU A 138 28.42 -37.08 11.03
CA GLU A 138 28.16 -36.51 9.70
C GLU A 138 28.06 -37.58 8.60
N SER A 139 28.88 -38.64 8.69
CA SER A 139 28.87 -39.77 7.76
C SER A 139 27.59 -40.61 7.80
N THR A 140 26.76 -40.45 8.84
CA THR A 140 25.51 -41.20 9.03
C THR A 140 24.26 -40.38 8.75
N LEU A 141 24.39 -39.07 8.53
CA LEU A 141 23.26 -38.15 8.28
C LEU A 141 22.49 -38.47 7.00
N THR A 142 23.13 -39.09 6.01
CA THR A 142 22.50 -39.53 4.75
C THR A 142 22.23 -41.03 4.70
N SER A 143 22.42 -41.74 5.82
CA SER A 143 22.18 -43.19 5.91
C SER A 143 20.75 -43.50 6.34
N ASP A 144 20.29 -44.71 6.02
CA ASP A 144 18.96 -45.20 6.42
C ASP A 144 18.77 -45.32 7.95
N SER A 145 19.85 -45.18 8.73
CA SER A 145 19.83 -45.20 10.20
C SER A 145 18.98 -44.07 10.80
N PHE A 146 18.85 -42.96 10.08
CA PHE A 146 18.05 -41.79 10.47
C PHE A 146 17.13 -41.39 9.31
N PRO A 147 15.99 -42.08 9.11
CA PRO A 147 15.12 -41.84 7.96
C PRO A 147 14.50 -40.44 7.99
N VAL A 148 14.27 -39.89 6.80
CA VAL A 148 13.58 -38.60 6.64
C VAL A 148 12.14 -38.72 7.13
N LEU A 149 11.80 -37.98 8.17
CA LEU A 149 10.45 -37.93 8.72
C LEU A 149 9.52 -37.09 7.82
N PRO A 150 8.19 -37.35 7.85
CA PRO A 150 7.22 -36.50 7.16
C PRO A 150 7.30 -35.05 7.65
N GLU A 151 6.79 -34.13 6.84
CA GLU A 151 6.78 -32.72 7.19
C GLU A 151 6.01 -32.50 8.50
N PRO A 152 6.62 -31.84 9.51
CA PRO A 152 5.91 -31.55 10.74
C PRO A 152 4.74 -30.63 10.44
N PRO A 153 3.56 -30.82 11.08
CA PRO A 153 2.44 -29.92 10.90
C PRO A 153 2.80 -28.54 11.47
N LEU A 154 3.28 -27.66 10.61
CA LEU A 154 3.27 -26.22 10.89
C LEU A 154 1.79 -25.83 10.94
N LYS A 155 1.36 -25.14 12.00
CA LYS A 155 -0.02 -24.66 12.11
C LYS A 155 -0.41 -23.96 10.79
N PRO A 156 -1.46 -24.42 10.10
CA PRO A 156 -1.86 -23.84 8.84
C PRO A 156 -2.25 -22.38 9.03
N GLU A 157 -2.05 -21.59 7.98
CA GLU A 157 -2.35 -20.15 7.91
C GLU A 157 -3.84 -19.83 8.12
N SER A 158 -4.71 -20.85 8.19
CA SER A 158 -6.16 -20.74 8.30
C SER A 158 -6.71 -20.37 9.69
N GLU A 159 -5.90 -20.31 10.75
CA GLU A 159 -6.38 -19.89 12.08
C GLU A 159 -6.41 -18.36 12.29
N ILE A 160 -5.99 -17.55 11.31
CA ILE A 160 -6.02 -16.07 11.41
C ILE A 160 -6.70 -15.49 10.18
N SER A 161 -8.02 -15.32 10.25
CA SER A 161 -8.80 -14.59 9.25
C SER A 161 -8.67 -13.07 9.46
N GLY A 162 -8.47 -12.30 8.37
CA GLY A 162 -8.54 -10.83 8.34
C GLY A 162 -7.19 -10.11 8.11
N PHE A 163 -7.21 -8.77 8.17
CA PHE A 163 -6.04 -7.90 7.89
C PHE A 163 -4.81 -8.16 8.79
N LYS A 164 -5.00 -8.61 10.04
CA LYS A 164 -3.89 -9.03 10.92
C LYS A 164 -3.11 -10.25 10.39
N SER A 165 -3.67 -10.98 9.41
CA SER A 165 -3.02 -12.10 8.73
C SER A 165 -1.98 -11.63 7.71
N LEU A 166 -2.22 -10.49 7.02
CA LEU A 166 -1.36 -10.01 5.94
C LEU A 166 0.05 -9.64 6.42
N GLY A 167 0.17 -8.85 7.50
CA GLY A 167 1.49 -8.52 8.07
C GLY A 167 2.25 -9.76 8.59
N VAL A 168 1.53 -10.79 9.05
CA VAL A 168 2.14 -12.07 9.46
C VAL A 168 2.61 -12.86 8.25
N MET A 169 1.80 -12.94 7.19
CA MET A 169 2.15 -13.58 5.93
C MET A 169 3.39 -12.91 5.30
N ALA A 170 3.42 -11.58 5.20
CA ALA A 170 4.55 -10.82 4.68
C ALA A 170 5.84 -11.04 5.51
N ALA A 171 5.72 -11.05 6.85
CA ALA A 171 6.86 -11.30 7.73
C ALA A 171 7.43 -12.73 7.62
N GLU A 172 6.61 -13.69 7.22
CA GLU A 172 6.95 -15.11 7.13
C GLU A 172 7.32 -15.55 5.70
N ALA A 173 6.87 -14.82 4.68
CA ALA A 173 7.08 -15.12 3.26
C ALA A 173 8.55 -15.41 2.88
N PRO A 174 9.57 -14.68 3.37
CA PRO A 174 10.97 -14.95 3.04
C PRO A 174 11.49 -16.30 3.53
N TYR A 175 10.81 -16.93 4.49
CA TYR A 175 11.21 -18.20 5.11
C TYR A 175 10.35 -19.38 4.64
N ARG A 176 9.34 -19.13 3.80
CA ARG A 176 8.47 -20.14 3.22
C ARG A 176 8.90 -20.50 1.79
N VAL A 177 8.26 -21.55 1.28
CA VAL A 177 8.23 -21.81 -0.16
C VAL A 177 7.50 -20.64 -0.82
N PRO A 178 7.97 -20.13 -1.98
CA PRO A 178 7.30 -19.02 -2.64
C PRO A 178 5.82 -19.30 -2.85
N ALA A 179 4.98 -18.34 -2.42
CA ALA A 179 3.55 -18.41 -2.61
C ALA A 179 3.23 -18.46 -4.12
N GLN A 180 2.08 -19.02 -4.46
CA GLN A 180 1.51 -18.88 -5.79
C GLN A 180 0.54 -17.71 -5.78
N LEU A 181 0.27 -17.14 -6.96
CA LEU A 181 -0.73 -16.08 -7.13
C LEU A 181 -2.07 -16.54 -6.56
N ASP A 182 -2.58 -15.79 -5.58
CA ASP A 182 -3.90 -16.03 -5.00
C ASP A 182 -4.87 -14.94 -5.48
N LEU A 183 -5.53 -15.20 -6.61
CA LEU A 183 -6.56 -14.32 -7.15
C LEU A 183 -7.80 -14.23 -6.23
N GLY A 184 -8.08 -15.27 -5.44
CA GLY A 184 -9.19 -15.26 -4.48
C GLY A 184 -8.93 -14.30 -3.32
N LEU A 185 -7.68 -14.21 -2.85
CA LEU A 185 -7.27 -13.19 -1.88
C LEU A 185 -7.42 -11.78 -2.46
N VAL A 186 -6.96 -11.56 -3.69
CA VAL A 186 -7.06 -10.25 -4.37
C VAL A 186 -8.53 -9.83 -4.52
N GLU A 187 -9.38 -10.71 -5.05
CA GLU A 187 -10.82 -10.48 -5.17
C GLU A 187 -11.46 -10.17 -3.81
N SER A 188 -11.14 -10.95 -2.77
CA SER A 188 -11.68 -10.75 -1.42
C SER A 188 -11.30 -9.39 -0.82
N LEU A 189 -10.05 -8.97 -0.99
CA LEU A 189 -9.56 -7.67 -0.49
C LEU A 189 -10.25 -6.51 -1.21
N LEU A 190 -10.37 -6.59 -2.53
CA LEU A 190 -11.03 -5.56 -3.34
C LEU A 190 -12.53 -5.50 -3.07
N ALA A 191 -13.21 -6.64 -2.97
CA ALA A 191 -14.64 -6.69 -2.64
C ALA A 191 -14.92 -6.12 -1.25
N THR A 192 -14.09 -6.45 -0.26
CA THR A 192 -14.18 -5.87 1.09
C THR A 192 -14.00 -4.34 1.04
N LYS A 193 -13.08 -3.86 0.19
CA LYS A 193 -12.81 -2.43 0.05
C LYS A 193 -13.92 -1.68 -0.68
N ALA A 194 -14.46 -2.25 -1.76
CA ALA A 194 -15.61 -1.72 -2.47
C ALA A 194 -16.81 -1.58 -1.52
N SER A 195 -17.13 -2.62 -0.75
CA SER A 195 -18.18 -2.57 0.27
C SER A 195 -17.91 -1.51 1.35
N THR A 196 -16.66 -1.36 1.79
CA THR A 196 -16.28 -0.29 2.74
C THR A 196 -16.46 1.12 2.14
N ALA A 197 -16.18 1.28 0.84
CA ALA A 197 -16.38 2.54 0.12
C ALA A 197 -17.87 2.87 -0.04
N GLU A 198 -18.71 1.87 -0.32
CA GLU A 198 -20.17 2.01 -0.33
C GLU A 198 -20.69 2.49 1.04
N ASP A 199 -20.27 1.81 2.11
CA ASP A 199 -20.63 2.17 3.48
C ASP A 199 -20.16 3.58 3.84
N HIS A 200 -18.98 4.00 3.36
CA HIS A 200 -18.46 5.34 3.56
C HIS A 200 -19.33 6.40 2.87
N VAL A 201 -19.71 6.18 1.60
CA VAL A 201 -20.62 7.07 0.87
C VAL A 201 -21.97 7.17 1.59
N TRP A 202 -22.51 6.04 2.08
CA TRP A 202 -23.76 6.06 2.85
C TRP A 202 -23.62 6.78 4.18
N ALA A 203 -22.55 6.56 4.94
CA ALA A 203 -22.34 7.21 6.23
C ALA A 203 -22.28 8.75 6.08
N LEU A 204 -21.64 9.25 5.01
CA LEU A 204 -21.61 10.68 4.69
C LEU A 204 -23.00 11.28 4.38
N ARG A 205 -23.95 10.46 3.94
CA ARG A 205 -25.32 10.86 3.56
C ARG A 205 -26.35 10.65 4.67
N GLU A 206 -26.09 9.68 5.55
CA GLU A 206 -27.03 9.26 6.59
C GLU A 206 -26.79 9.98 7.92
N ASP A 207 -25.51 10.20 8.29
CA ASP A 207 -25.11 10.66 9.62
C ASP A 207 -24.48 12.08 9.57
N PRO A 208 -25.17 13.11 10.09
CA PRO A 208 -24.64 14.47 10.16
C PRO A 208 -23.37 14.61 11.01
N ASP A 209 -23.22 13.82 12.09
CA ASP A 209 -22.00 13.86 12.93
C ASP A 209 -20.84 13.25 12.18
N TYR A 210 -21.06 12.11 11.50
CA TYR A 210 -20.04 11.48 10.68
C TYR A 210 -19.57 12.43 9.58
N PHE A 211 -20.49 13.02 8.81
CA PHE A 211 -20.18 14.01 7.78
C PHE A 211 -19.36 15.18 8.33
N PHE A 212 -19.79 15.76 9.46
CA PHE A 212 -19.08 16.83 10.13
C PHE A 212 -17.66 16.45 10.55
N ARG A 213 -17.50 15.28 11.19
CA ARG A 213 -16.21 14.78 11.65
C ARG A 213 -15.27 14.50 10.48
N THR A 214 -15.77 13.94 9.38
CA THR A 214 -14.97 13.74 8.16
C THR A 214 -14.48 15.08 7.59
N LEU A 215 -15.35 16.10 7.52
CA LEU A 215 -14.94 17.44 7.07
C LEU A 215 -13.91 18.10 7.99
N GLN A 216 -14.08 17.96 9.32
CA GLN A 216 -13.10 18.46 10.29
C GLN A 216 -11.76 17.76 10.14
N GLU A 217 -11.78 16.44 10.01
CA GLU A 217 -10.56 15.67 9.87
C GLU A 217 -9.85 16.02 8.56
N ALA A 218 -10.58 16.14 7.44
CA ALA A 218 -10.03 16.60 6.18
C ALA A 218 -9.40 18.00 6.32
N ARG A 219 -10.06 18.93 7.01
CA ARG A 219 -9.53 20.27 7.31
C ARG A 219 -8.22 20.21 8.09
N ASP A 220 -8.16 19.38 9.13
CA ASP A 220 -6.96 19.26 9.99
C ASP A 220 -5.75 18.70 9.23
N HIS A 221 -5.96 18.05 8.09
CA HIS A 221 -4.92 17.51 7.21
C HIS A 221 -4.61 18.40 6.00
N ARG A 222 -5.17 19.61 5.94
CA ARG A 222 -4.83 20.61 4.91
C ARG A 222 -3.54 21.34 5.25
N GLN A 223 -2.64 21.47 4.27
CA GLN A 223 -1.35 22.16 4.46
C GLN A 223 -1.53 23.65 4.78
N GLU A 224 -2.64 24.26 4.37
CA GLU A 224 -3.03 25.64 4.70
C GLU A 224 -3.11 25.89 6.21
N THR A 225 -3.37 24.85 7.02
CA THR A 225 -3.40 24.94 8.48
C THR A 225 -2.02 25.12 9.12
N LEU A 226 -0.95 24.77 8.39
CA LEU A 226 0.42 24.93 8.86
C LEU A 226 0.81 26.41 8.86
N LYS A 227 1.60 26.80 9.86
CA LYS A 227 2.30 28.09 9.85
C LYS A 227 3.52 28.04 8.94
N ASP A 228 3.85 29.17 8.32
CA ASP A 228 5.09 29.28 7.55
C ASP A 228 6.33 29.32 8.46
N LEU A 229 7.53 29.38 7.85
CA LEU A 229 8.80 29.50 8.58
C LEU A 229 8.91 30.76 9.46
N TYR A 230 8.11 31.78 9.21
CA TYR A 230 8.04 33.03 9.99
C TYR A 230 6.92 33.02 11.03
N GLY A 231 6.12 31.95 11.10
CA GLY A 231 5.00 31.81 12.02
C GLY A 231 3.67 32.40 11.52
N ASN A 232 3.60 32.86 10.27
CA ASN A 232 2.39 33.43 9.69
C ASN A 232 1.40 32.34 9.26
N ILE A 233 0.12 32.69 9.32
CA ILE A 233 -0.99 31.83 8.89
C ILE A 233 -1.18 31.98 7.37
N HIS A 234 -1.68 30.93 6.70
CA HIS A 234 -1.96 30.99 5.26
C HIS A 234 -3.03 32.04 4.94
N PRO A 235 -2.92 32.82 3.84
CA PRO A 235 -3.92 33.83 3.48
C PRO A 235 -5.37 33.31 3.40
N LEU A 236 -5.59 32.09 2.90
CA LEU A 236 -6.91 31.44 2.86
C LEU A 236 -7.54 31.20 4.24
N MET A 237 -6.73 31.20 5.32
CA MET A 237 -7.26 31.09 6.69
C MET A 237 -7.71 32.44 7.25
N ASN A 238 -7.25 33.55 6.65
CA ASN A 238 -7.65 34.92 7.01
C ASN A 238 -8.77 35.46 6.11
N ARG A 239 -8.89 34.95 4.87
CA ARG A 239 -9.96 35.28 3.92
C ARG A 239 -11.23 34.47 4.20
N ASP A 240 -12.28 34.73 3.41
CA ASP A 240 -13.60 34.11 3.52
C ASP A 240 -13.49 32.58 3.73
N ARG A 241 -13.96 32.10 4.89
CA ARG A 241 -13.94 30.68 5.25
C ARG A 241 -14.71 29.82 4.27
N SER A 242 -15.63 30.43 3.50
CA SER A 242 -16.41 29.76 2.47
C SER A 242 -15.52 29.12 1.40
N GLU A 243 -14.46 29.79 0.94
CA GLU A 243 -13.56 29.25 -0.10
C GLU A 243 -12.81 28.02 0.41
N LEU A 244 -12.31 28.05 1.64
CA LEU A 244 -11.62 26.91 2.26
C LEU A 244 -12.57 25.71 2.39
N TRP A 245 -13.78 25.93 2.89
CA TRP A 245 -14.76 24.85 3.04
C TRP A 245 -15.22 24.29 1.70
N ALA A 246 -15.33 25.12 0.67
CA ALA A 246 -15.62 24.68 -0.68
C ALA A 246 -14.62 23.61 -1.15
N HIS A 247 -13.31 23.90 -1.04
CA HIS A 247 -12.27 22.94 -1.42
C HIS A 247 -12.25 21.67 -0.57
N ILE A 248 -12.51 21.79 0.74
CA ILE A 248 -12.55 20.64 1.65
C ILE A 248 -13.73 19.72 1.29
N ILE A 249 -14.92 20.28 1.16
CA ILE A 249 -16.14 19.52 0.84
C ILE A 249 -15.99 18.86 -0.53
N GLY A 250 -15.54 19.61 -1.54
CA GLY A 250 -15.27 19.07 -2.87
C GLY A 250 -14.30 17.89 -2.82
N SER A 251 -13.18 18.03 -2.11
CA SER A 251 -12.19 16.95 -1.96
C SER A 251 -12.76 15.72 -1.26
N VAL A 252 -13.57 15.88 -0.20
CA VAL A 252 -14.15 14.74 0.54
C VAL A 252 -15.16 13.99 -0.32
N VAL A 253 -16.07 14.71 -0.99
CA VAL A 253 -17.09 14.10 -1.85
C VAL A 253 -16.46 13.44 -3.06
N SER A 254 -15.53 14.13 -3.75
CA SER A 254 -14.82 13.59 -4.91
C SER A 254 -14.06 12.31 -4.55
N LYS A 255 -13.35 12.28 -3.41
CA LYS A 255 -12.62 11.08 -2.97
C LYS A 255 -13.57 9.92 -2.69
N ALA A 256 -14.66 10.16 -1.96
CA ALA A 256 -15.61 9.10 -1.60
C ALA A 256 -16.22 8.43 -2.84
N TYR A 257 -16.56 9.22 -3.87
CA TYR A 257 -17.03 8.68 -5.14
C TYR A 257 -15.93 7.97 -5.92
N LEU A 258 -14.74 8.56 -6.02
CA LEU A 258 -13.63 7.95 -6.74
C LEU A 258 -13.22 6.60 -6.15
N ASP A 259 -13.10 6.51 -4.82
CA ASP A 259 -12.77 5.25 -4.15
C ASP A 259 -13.80 4.17 -4.49
N LEU A 260 -15.09 4.51 -4.48
CA LEU A 260 -16.15 3.56 -4.81
C LEU A 260 -16.06 3.06 -6.26
N GLU A 261 -15.89 3.97 -7.23
CA GLU A 261 -15.74 3.60 -8.64
C GLU A 261 -14.50 2.72 -8.83
N LEU A 262 -13.34 3.18 -8.35
CA LEU A 262 -12.06 2.53 -8.54
C LEU A 262 -12.05 1.09 -8.01
N PHE A 263 -12.49 0.90 -6.76
CA PHE A 263 -12.44 -0.43 -6.14
C PHE A 263 -13.56 -1.36 -6.62
N SER A 264 -14.73 -0.84 -7.03
CA SER A 264 -15.79 -1.68 -7.60
C SER A 264 -15.37 -2.26 -8.94
N GLU A 265 -14.75 -1.44 -9.79
CA GLU A 265 -14.34 -1.91 -11.11
C GLU A 265 -13.16 -2.90 -11.04
N TYR A 266 -12.23 -2.74 -10.10
CA TYR A 266 -11.15 -3.72 -9.90
C TYR A 266 -11.68 -5.12 -9.54
N VAL A 267 -12.83 -5.21 -8.86
CA VAL A 267 -13.48 -6.49 -8.58
C VAL A 267 -13.95 -7.15 -9.88
N ASP A 268 -14.51 -6.35 -10.81
CA ASP A 268 -14.99 -6.84 -12.11
C ASP A 268 -13.86 -7.31 -13.04
N GLU A 269 -12.64 -6.78 -12.88
CA GLU A 269 -11.47 -7.20 -13.67
C GLU A 269 -10.90 -8.56 -13.25
N ILE A 270 -11.00 -8.95 -11.96
CA ILE A 270 -10.22 -10.07 -11.39
C ILE A 270 -11.05 -11.33 -11.11
N SER A 271 -12.34 -11.32 -11.45
CA SER A 271 -13.27 -12.44 -11.20
C SER A 271 -12.71 -13.81 -11.67
N PRO A 272 -12.42 -14.77 -10.75
CA PRO A 272 -11.84 -16.08 -11.05
C PRO A 272 -12.70 -16.99 -11.94
N SER A 273 -13.96 -16.59 -12.15
CA SER A 273 -14.97 -17.32 -12.92
C SER A 273 -14.89 -17.10 -14.44
N ARG A 274 -14.03 -16.19 -14.92
CA ARG A 274 -13.81 -15.95 -16.36
C ARG A 274 -12.72 -16.88 -16.92
N GLY A 275 -12.96 -17.46 -18.11
CA GLY A 275 -12.06 -18.44 -18.75
C GLY A 275 -10.79 -17.84 -19.37
N LEU A 276 -9.71 -18.64 -19.46
CA LEU A 276 -8.33 -18.17 -19.76
C LEU A 276 -7.73 -18.92 -20.99
N PRO A 277 -7.32 -18.22 -22.08
CA PRO A 277 -5.91 -17.84 -22.35
C PRO A 277 -5.70 -16.50 -23.17
N GLU A 278 -4.44 -16.10 -23.44
CA GLU A 278 -3.88 -14.86 -24.10
C GLU A 278 -4.43 -13.50 -23.64
N GLU A 279 -5.75 -13.36 -23.52
CA GLU A 279 -6.44 -12.29 -22.79
C GLU A 279 -5.97 -12.21 -21.33
N TYR A 280 -5.51 -13.32 -20.74
CA TYR A 280 -5.03 -13.35 -19.36
C TYR A 280 -3.81 -12.46 -19.11
N LEU A 281 -2.78 -12.57 -19.97
CA LEU A 281 -1.57 -11.77 -19.81
C LEU A 281 -1.89 -10.28 -20.00
N HIS A 282 -2.67 -9.94 -21.02
CA HIS A 282 -3.11 -8.58 -21.26
C HIS A 282 -3.93 -8.04 -20.07
N THR A 283 -4.86 -8.82 -19.53
CA THR A 283 -5.69 -8.43 -18.38
C THR A 283 -4.86 -8.22 -17.12
N LEU A 284 -3.92 -9.12 -16.82
CA LEU A 284 -3.04 -8.95 -15.66
C LEU A 284 -2.09 -7.75 -15.83
N LEU A 285 -1.57 -7.50 -17.03
CA LEU A 285 -0.73 -6.33 -17.33
C LEU A 285 -1.52 -5.02 -17.21
N ARG A 286 -2.74 -5.00 -17.75
CA ARG A 286 -3.66 -3.87 -17.63
C ARG A 286 -3.98 -3.61 -16.17
N PHE A 287 -4.39 -4.65 -15.43
CA PHE A 287 -4.69 -4.53 -14.01
C PHE A 287 -3.47 -4.05 -13.21
N HIS A 288 -2.26 -4.55 -13.49
CA HIS A 288 -1.02 -4.05 -12.89
C HIS A 288 -0.81 -2.56 -13.16
N CYS A 289 -0.95 -2.12 -14.42
CA CYS A 289 -0.86 -0.71 -14.79
C CYS A 289 -1.90 0.14 -14.04
N TYR A 290 -3.14 -0.35 -13.99
CA TYR A 290 -4.26 0.34 -13.35
C TYR A 290 -4.05 0.48 -11.85
N LEU A 291 -3.48 -0.52 -11.17
CA LEU A 291 -3.12 -0.42 -9.75
C LEU A 291 -2.08 0.68 -9.47
N HIS A 292 -1.05 0.81 -10.32
CA HIS A 292 -0.06 1.90 -10.19
C HIS A 292 -0.69 3.27 -10.44
N LEU A 293 -1.54 3.38 -11.46
CA LEU A 293 -2.27 4.61 -11.76
C LEU A 293 -3.25 4.96 -10.62
N GLY A 294 -4.00 3.99 -10.12
CA GLY A 294 -4.93 4.13 -9.00
C GLY A 294 -4.24 4.46 -7.67
N ALA A 295 -2.99 4.03 -7.46
CA ALA A 295 -2.22 4.42 -6.28
C ALA A 295 -1.83 5.90 -6.28
N THR A 296 -1.82 6.57 -7.44
CA THR A 296 -1.33 7.93 -7.60
C THR A 296 -2.04 8.93 -6.67
N GLU A 297 -3.36 8.83 -6.54
CA GLU A 297 -4.13 9.73 -5.68
C GLU A 297 -3.92 9.45 -4.18
N PRO A 298 -4.06 8.21 -3.67
CA PRO A 298 -3.72 7.88 -2.29
C PRO A 298 -2.30 8.32 -1.88
N LEU A 299 -1.29 8.11 -2.75
CA LEU A 299 0.09 8.53 -2.50
C LEU A 299 0.23 10.07 -2.42
N SER A 300 -0.54 10.79 -3.25
CA SER A 300 -0.61 12.26 -3.20
C SER A 300 -1.30 12.77 -1.93
N ASN A 301 -2.42 12.13 -1.54
CA ASN A 301 -3.14 12.45 -0.31
C ASN A 301 -2.28 12.17 0.93
N LEU A 302 -1.49 11.09 0.91
CA LEU A 302 -0.52 10.79 1.97
C LEU A 302 0.55 11.90 2.07
N GLN A 303 1.12 12.31 0.94
CA GLN A 303 2.13 13.38 0.89
C GLN A 303 1.60 14.70 1.48
N CYS A 304 0.40 15.10 1.10
CA CYS A 304 -0.22 16.34 1.56
C CYS A 304 -0.67 16.25 3.03
N GLY A 305 -1.33 15.17 3.41
CA GLY A 305 -1.95 15.00 4.71
C GLY A 305 -0.98 14.72 5.85
N VAL A 306 0.10 13.96 5.61
CA VAL A 306 1.07 13.59 6.68
C VAL A 306 1.70 14.82 7.32
N ALA A 307 2.09 15.81 6.50
CA ALA A 307 2.78 16.99 7.00
C ALA A 307 1.87 17.90 7.85
N ALA A 308 0.58 17.96 7.53
CA ALA A 308 -0.41 18.75 8.27
C ALA A 308 -1.05 17.98 9.43
N SER A 309 -0.92 16.66 9.46
CA SER A 309 -1.58 15.80 10.45
C SER A 309 -1.30 16.26 11.90
N PRO A 310 -2.30 16.24 12.80
CA PRO A 310 -2.14 16.74 14.17
C PRO A 310 -0.94 16.16 14.95
N PRO A 311 -0.59 14.86 14.85
CA PRO A 311 0.56 14.30 15.57
C PRO A 311 1.92 14.78 15.02
N LEU A 312 2.02 15.01 13.71
CA LEU A 312 3.29 15.28 13.02
C LEU A 312 3.51 16.75 12.66
N ARG A 313 2.46 17.57 12.56
CA ARG A 313 2.53 18.99 12.13
C ARG A 313 3.53 19.85 12.87
N LYS A 314 3.85 19.51 14.12
CA LYS A 314 4.86 20.20 14.92
C LYS A 314 6.25 20.19 14.24
N TYR A 315 6.55 19.15 13.48
CA TYR A 315 7.81 18.96 12.77
C TYR A 315 7.90 19.67 11.42
N PHE A 316 6.78 20.18 10.89
CA PHE A 316 6.69 20.75 9.55
C PHE A 316 6.33 22.24 9.58
N ALA A 317 6.80 22.98 8.57
CA ALA A 317 6.40 24.36 8.30
C ALA A 317 6.21 24.56 6.79
N ARG A 318 5.32 25.47 6.41
CA ARG A 318 5.24 25.93 5.02
C ARG A 318 6.42 26.80 4.67
N LEU A 319 6.87 26.73 3.43
CA LEU A 319 7.65 27.81 2.86
C LEU A 319 6.76 29.06 2.68
N PRO A 320 7.34 30.26 2.77
CA PRO A 320 6.63 31.49 2.45
C PRO A 320 6.04 31.42 1.03
N PRO A 321 4.91 32.09 0.76
CA PRO A 321 4.30 32.08 -0.57
C PRO A 321 5.30 32.56 -1.62
N ASP A 322 5.48 31.77 -2.67
CA ASP A 322 6.20 32.21 -3.86
C ASP A 322 5.25 33.07 -4.71
N ALA A 323 5.71 34.24 -5.15
CA ALA A 323 4.92 35.11 -6.01
C ALA A 323 4.61 34.48 -7.38
N GLN A 324 5.36 33.44 -7.77
CA GLN A 324 5.22 32.75 -9.07
C GLN A 324 4.50 31.41 -9.00
N SER A 325 4.14 30.91 -7.81
CA SER A 325 3.51 29.59 -7.66
C SER A 325 2.35 29.61 -6.67
N THR A 326 1.28 28.89 -7.03
CA THR A 326 0.14 28.62 -6.13
C THR A 326 0.37 27.38 -5.26
N ASP A 327 1.45 26.63 -5.47
CA ASP A 327 1.72 25.39 -4.75
C ASP A 327 2.22 25.63 -3.33
N ILE A 328 1.66 24.88 -2.39
CA ILE A 328 2.08 24.90 -1.00
C ILE A 328 3.28 23.96 -0.83
N SER A 329 4.45 24.54 -0.69
CA SER A 329 5.66 23.79 -0.35
C SER A 329 5.81 23.65 1.17
N VAL A 330 6.08 22.44 1.64
CA VAL A 330 6.24 22.13 3.07
C VAL A 330 7.60 21.51 3.34
N VAL A 331 8.27 21.97 4.41
CA VAL A 331 9.62 21.54 4.79
C VAL A 331 9.68 21.05 6.24
N LEU A 332 10.69 20.24 6.54
CA LEU A 332 11.03 19.89 7.93
C LEU A 332 11.66 21.07 8.64
N LYS A 333 11.26 21.28 9.89
CA LYS A 333 11.93 22.21 10.78
C LYS A 333 13.22 21.59 11.29
N CYS A 334 14.37 22.18 10.95
CA CYS A 334 15.67 21.75 11.45
C CYS A 334 15.83 21.83 12.98
N ARG A 335 14.95 22.56 13.68
CA ARG A 335 15.06 22.83 15.13
C ARG A 335 14.44 21.76 16.04
N TYR A 336 13.67 20.82 15.50
CA TYR A 336 13.02 19.78 16.31
C TYR A 336 13.86 18.50 16.31
N LYS A 337 14.31 18.07 17.49
CA LYS A 337 14.91 16.74 17.65
C LYS A 337 13.81 15.68 17.63
N MET A 338 13.85 14.80 16.64
CA MET A 338 13.00 13.62 16.55
C MET A 338 13.68 12.44 17.24
N GLY A 339 12.90 11.60 17.91
CA GLY A 339 13.38 10.29 18.37
C GLY A 339 13.60 9.34 17.20
N LYS A 340 14.14 8.16 17.49
CA LYS A 340 14.45 7.14 16.46
C LYS A 340 13.19 6.64 15.74
N VAL A 341 12.09 6.48 16.48
CA VAL A 341 10.82 5.97 15.95
C VAL A 341 10.17 7.00 15.03
N GLU A 342 10.12 8.27 15.46
CA GLU A 342 9.56 9.36 14.66
C GLU A 342 10.32 9.54 13.36
N ASN A 343 11.66 9.49 13.40
CA ASN A 343 12.49 9.54 12.19
C ASN A 343 12.19 8.38 11.25
N ARG A 344 12.05 7.16 11.78
CA ARG A 344 11.79 5.96 10.96
C ARG A 344 10.41 6.00 10.31
N VAL A 345 9.37 6.34 11.06
CA VAL A 345 8.00 6.49 10.53
C VAL A 345 7.96 7.56 9.45
N LEU A 346 8.53 8.75 9.72
CA LEU A 346 8.56 9.82 8.74
C LEU A 346 9.35 9.46 7.49
N TRP A 347 10.46 8.74 7.63
CA TRP A 347 11.23 8.25 6.48
C TRP A 347 10.39 7.29 5.63
N LEU A 348 9.68 6.32 6.23
CA LEU A 348 8.81 5.40 5.49
C LEU A 348 7.66 6.13 4.79
N LEU A 349 6.95 7.02 5.49
CA LEU A 349 5.83 7.80 4.92
C LEU A 349 6.27 8.71 3.76
N ARG A 350 7.48 9.27 3.84
CA ARG A 350 8.04 10.09 2.75
C ARG A 350 8.49 9.23 1.58
N THR A 351 9.10 8.08 1.86
CA THR A 351 9.47 7.12 0.82
C THR A 351 8.22 6.64 0.07
N LEU A 352 7.09 6.49 0.76
CA LEU A 352 5.78 6.14 0.19
C LEU A 352 5.03 7.34 -0.44
N SER A 353 5.67 8.48 -0.70
CA SER A 353 5.01 9.63 -1.33
C SER A 353 5.09 9.58 -2.86
N LYS A 354 4.10 10.18 -3.55
CA LYS A 354 3.98 10.16 -5.03
C LYS A 354 5.26 10.58 -5.77
N ASN A 355 5.97 11.60 -5.26
CA ASN A 355 7.18 12.14 -5.92
C ASN A 355 8.48 11.49 -5.41
N SER A 356 8.39 10.40 -4.66
CA SER A 356 9.55 9.71 -4.13
C SER A 356 10.22 8.88 -5.22
N SER A 357 11.38 9.33 -5.69
CA SER A 357 12.28 8.50 -6.51
C SER A 357 12.65 7.19 -5.82
N CYS A 358 12.58 7.14 -4.49
CA CYS A 358 12.84 5.95 -3.71
C CYS A 358 11.70 4.92 -3.80
N LEU A 359 10.45 5.33 -4.02
CA LEU A 359 9.32 4.39 -4.18
C LEU A 359 9.49 3.56 -5.45
N ALA A 360 9.84 4.20 -6.56
CA ALA A 360 10.09 3.54 -7.84
C ALA A 360 11.28 2.55 -7.76
N LEU A 361 12.27 2.84 -6.90
CA LEU A 361 13.42 1.97 -6.70
C LEU A 361 13.07 0.78 -5.79
N VAL A 362 12.48 1.03 -4.63
CA VAL A 362 12.27 -0.01 -3.60
C VAL A 362 11.05 -0.88 -3.91
N GLY A 363 10.00 -0.31 -4.47
CA GLY A 363 8.70 -0.95 -4.63
C GLY A 363 7.78 -0.67 -3.44
N MET A 364 6.49 -0.46 -3.74
CA MET A 364 5.45 -0.16 -2.76
C MET A 364 5.25 -1.28 -1.71
N PRO A 365 5.19 -2.58 -2.08
CA PRO A 365 5.02 -3.68 -1.12
C PRO A 365 6.02 -3.65 0.04
N LEU A 366 7.31 -3.50 -0.27
CA LEU A 366 8.35 -3.54 0.75
C LEU A 366 8.28 -2.37 1.75
N ILE A 367 7.83 -1.20 1.31
CA ILE A 367 7.70 -0.02 2.19
C ILE A 367 6.46 -0.14 3.08
N VAL A 368 5.35 -0.59 2.50
CA VAL A 368 4.09 -0.82 3.24
C VAL A 368 4.28 -1.91 4.30
N ASP A 369 4.90 -3.05 3.96
CA ASP A 369 5.16 -4.14 4.90
C ASP A 369 6.02 -3.69 6.10
N GLU A 370 7.08 -2.93 5.83
CA GLU A 370 7.93 -2.41 6.91
C GLU A 370 7.21 -1.37 7.78
N LEU A 371 6.35 -0.54 7.17
CA LEU A 371 5.53 0.41 7.91
C LEU A 371 4.53 -0.34 8.79
N GLU A 372 3.81 -1.32 8.26
CA GLU A 372 2.84 -2.12 9.02
C GLU A 372 3.54 -2.85 10.18
N ARG A 373 4.69 -3.48 9.93
CA ARG A 373 5.50 -4.12 10.97
C ARG A 373 5.89 -3.14 12.08
N LEU A 374 6.31 -1.93 11.72
CA LEU A 374 6.67 -0.89 12.70
C LEU A 374 5.47 -0.47 13.55
N LEU A 375 4.29 -0.29 12.93
CA LEU A 375 3.05 0.04 13.63
C LEU A 375 2.60 -1.09 14.57
N GLN A 376 2.76 -2.34 14.18
CA GLN A 376 2.43 -3.50 15.01
C GLN A 376 3.40 -3.65 16.20
N SER A 377 4.69 -3.38 16.00
CA SER A 377 5.72 -3.59 17.01
C SER A 377 5.90 -2.45 18.01
N ASP A 378 5.64 -1.20 17.62
CA ASP A 378 5.83 -0.03 18.50
C ASP A 378 4.54 0.81 18.63
N PRO A 379 3.91 0.87 19.82
CA PRO A 379 2.75 1.73 20.06
C PRO A 379 3.01 3.21 19.73
N ARG A 380 4.24 3.69 19.95
CA ARG A 380 4.59 5.09 19.66
C ARG A 380 4.53 5.39 18.17
N ALA A 381 4.74 4.40 17.31
CA ALA A 381 4.59 4.57 15.87
C ALA A 381 3.11 4.74 15.48
N ARG A 382 2.20 4.03 16.15
CA ARG A 382 0.75 4.16 15.95
C ARG A 382 0.23 5.52 16.40
N ASP A 383 0.72 6.03 17.53
CA ASP A 383 0.33 7.34 18.06
C ASP A 383 0.74 8.52 17.15
N LEU A 384 1.63 8.29 16.18
CA LEU A 384 2.03 9.28 15.17
C LEU A 384 1.08 9.34 13.98
N LEU A 385 0.17 8.37 13.82
CA LEU A 385 -0.79 8.34 12.72
C LEU A 385 -2.17 8.80 13.21
N SER A 386 -2.77 9.75 12.50
CA SER A 386 -4.17 10.10 12.66
C SER A 386 -5.08 9.06 12.00
N SER A 387 -6.38 9.11 12.26
CA SER A 387 -7.35 8.23 11.61
C SER A 387 -7.36 8.43 10.09
N TYR A 388 -7.28 9.67 9.61
CA TYR A 388 -7.15 10.00 8.19
C TYR A 388 -5.91 9.39 7.54
N VAL A 389 -4.73 9.55 8.15
CA VAL A 389 -3.50 8.97 7.60
C VAL A 389 -3.59 7.44 7.59
N THR A 390 -4.18 6.85 8.63
CA THR A 390 -4.42 5.41 8.72
C THR A 390 -5.37 4.92 7.63
N MET A 391 -6.44 5.68 7.33
CA MET A 391 -7.37 5.37 6.25
C MET A 391 -6.68 5.38 4.88
N VAL A 392 -5.92 6.43 4.57
CA VAL A 392 -5.18 6.54 3.29
C VAL A 392 -4.12 5.43 3.18
N LEU A 393 -3.44 5.09 4.27
CA LEU A 393 -2.51 3.95 4.29
C LEU A 393 -3.24 2.62 4.07
N GLY A 394 -4.47 2.47 4.54
CA GLY A 394 -5.31 1.31 4.26
C GLY A 394 -5.55 1.12 2.76
N ASP A 395 -5.90 2.21 2.05
CA ASP A 395 -6.09 2.20 0.59
C ASP A 395 -4.79 1.75 -0.11
N ILE A 396 -3.67 2.37 0.26
CA ILE A 396 -2.34 2.03 -0.28
C ILE A 396 -1.97 0.57 0.02
N SER A 397 -2.29 0.07 1.22
CA SER A 397 -1.96 -1.30 1.62
C SER A 397 -2.70 -2.35 0.79
N ILE A 398 -3.96 -2.08 0.42
CA ILE A 398 -4.74 -2.99 -0.44
C ILE A 398 -4.15 -3.03 -1.85
N ILE A 399 -3.89 -1.86 -2.44
CA ILE A 399 -3.26 -1.77 -3.77
C ILE A 399 -1.89 -2.44 -3.77
N SER A 400 -1.08 -2.13 -2.76
CA SER A 400 0.23 -2.72 -2.54
C SER A 400 0.16 -4.25 -2.47
N GLN A 401 -0.86 -4.80 -1.82
CA GLN A 401 -0.98 -6.23 -1.70
C GLN A 401 -1.48 -6.91 -2.98
N CYS A 402 -2.33 -6.23 -3.76
CA CYS A 402 -2.66 -6.67 -5.12
C CYS A 402 -1.41 -6.70 -6.02
N LEU A 403 -0.60 -5.64 -5.98
CA LEU A 403 0.68 -5.57 -6.70
C LEU A 403 1.61 -6.71 -6.31
N HIS A 404 1.76 -6.97 -5.00
CA HIS A 404 2.60 -8.05 -4.49
C HIS A 404 2.17 -9.43 -5.02
N GLN A 405 0.87 -9.71 -5.05
CA GLN A 405 0.34 -10.97 -5.58
C GLN A 405 0.68 -11.14 -7.08
N LEU A 406 0.59 -10.06 -7.85
CA LEU A 406 0.98 -10.06 -9.27
C LEU A 406 2.50 -10.25 -9.44
N GLU A 407 3.32 -9.60 -8.62
CA GLU A 407 4.78 -9.71 -8.64
C GLU A 407 5.26 -11.14 -8.28
N ILE A 408 4.54 -11.85 -7.41
CA ILE A 408 4.83 -13.23 -7.03
C ILE A 408 4.52 -14.22 -8.17
N TYR A 409 3.66 -13.87 -9.13
CA TYR A 409 3.29 -14.72 -10.26
C TYR A 409 4.45 -14.89 -11.27
N TYR A 410 5.43 -15.72 -10.89
CA TYR A 410 6.72 -15.80 -11.55
C TYR A 410 6.83 -16.90 -12.62
N PRO A 411 5.74 -17.16 -13.38
CA PRO A 411 5.97 -17.51 -14.76
C PRO A 411 6.54 -16.40 -15.61
N TRP A 412 6.06 -15.20 -15.36
CA TRP A 412 6.12 -14.17 -16.38
C TRP A 412 6.79 -12.90 -15.94
N ALA A 413 7.03 -12.58 -14.67
CA ALA A 413 7.52 -11.26 -14.22
C ALA A 413 8.69 -10.63 -15.05
N ARG A 414 9.58 -11.44 -15.65
CA ARG A 414 10.62 -10.95 -16.59
C ARG A 414 10.09 -10.61 -17.99
N GLU A 415 9.23 -11.44 -18.57
CA GLU A 415 8.47 -11.12 -19.79
C GLU A 415 7.43 -10.03 -19.50
N PHE A 416 6.84 -10.01 -18.31
CA PHE A 416 5.86 -9.05 -17.82
C PHE A 416 6.44 -7.65 -17.80
N ALA A 417 7.64 -7.44 -17.26
CA ALA A 417 8.29 -6.12 -17.29
C ALA A 417 8.57 -5.65 -18.72
N ILE A 418 8.99 -6.55 -19.61
CA ILE A 418 9.28 -6.22 -21.02
C ILE A 418 7.98 -5.93 -21.79
N GLU A 419 6.98 -6.80 -21.67
CA GLU A 419 5.67 -6.66 -22.30
C GLU A 419 4.88 -5.47 -21.74
N LEU A 420 5.01 -5.18 -20.44
CA LEU A 420 4.44 -3.99 -19.83
C LEU A 420 5.06 -2.75 -20.46
N SER A 421 6.40 -2.62 -20.48
CA SER A 421 7.05 -1.46 -21.10
C SER A 421 6.71 -1.30 -22.59
N ASN A 422 6.51 -2.40 -23.33
CA ASN A 422 6.11 -2.33 -24.74
C ASN A 422 4.66 -1.84 -24.95
N ARG A 423 3.79 -1.96 -23.94
CA ARG A 423 2.34 -1.70 -24.03
C ARG A 423 1.86 -0.61 -23.07
N GLU A 424 2.75 -0.04 -22.26
CA GLU A 424 2.46 0.90 -21.17
C GLU A 424 1.66 2.11 -21.67
N GLU A 425 2.10 2.75 -22.76
CA GLU A 425 1.40 3.89 -23.35
C GLU A 425 -0.04 3.54 -23.78
N ASN A 426 -0.26 2.33 -24.31
CA ASN A 426 -1.59 1.89 -24.70
C ASN A 426 -2.48 1.70 -23.47
N PHE A 427 -1.94 1.10 -22.40
CA PHE A 427 -2.67 0.92 -21.15
C PHE A 427 -2.97 2.25 -20.45
N GLU A 428 -2.07 3.22 -20.50
CA GLU A 428 -2.32 4.57 -19.98
C GLU A 428 -3.44 5.28 -20.75
N GLN A 429 -3.44 5.17 -22.09
CA GLN A 429 -4.52 5.72 -22.92
C GLN A 429 -5.85 5.02 -22.64
N ASP A 430 -5.84 3.69 -22.54
CA ASP A 430 -7.02 2.90 -22.18
C ASP A 430 -7.53 3.30 -20.80
N TYR A 431 -6.63 3.53 -19.82
CA TYR A 431 -7.00 4.02 -18.50
C TYR A 431 -7.64 5.41 -18.57
N VAL A 432 -7.08 6.35 -19.32
CA VAL A 432 -7.67 7.69 -19.47
C VAL A 432 -9.06 7.61 -20.09
N GLU A 433 -9.26 6.80 -21.12
CA GLU A 433 -10.60 6.64 -21.73
C GLU A 433 -11.56 5.90 -20.78
N TRP A 434 -11.09 4.87 -20.09
CA TRP A 434 -11.85 4.12 -19.09
C TRP A 434 -12.30 5.00 -17.92
N THR A 435 -11.45 5.93 -17.50
CA THR A 435 -11.71 6.83 -16.37
C THR A 435 -12.37 8.15 -16.72
N LYS A 436 -12.52 8.44 -18.02
CA LYS A 436 -12.97 9.72 -18.56
C LYS A 436 -14.32 10.18 -18.02
N SER A 437 -15.28 9.27 -17.92
CA SER A 437 -16.65 9.61 -17.50
C SER A 437 -16.67 10.10 -16.05
N TRP A 438 -15.98 9.42 -15.14
CA TRP A 438 -15.87 9.88 -13.76
C TRP A 438 -14.91 11.04 -13.61
N ALA A 439 -13.84 11.14 -14.41
CA ALA A 439 -12.94 12.28 -14.40
C ALA A 439 -13.69 13.59 -14.71
N GLN A 440 -14.60 13.57 -15.70
CA GLN A 440 -15.47 14.71 -16.03
C GLN A 440 -16.43 15.06 -14.88
N ILE A 441 -17.00 14.06 -14.21
CA ILE A 441 -17.84 14.27 -13.02
C ILE A 441 -17.01 14.92 -11.91
N LEU A 442 -15.80 14.42 -11.65
CA LEU A 442 -14.91 14.99 -10.62
C LEU A 442 -14.47 16.41 -10.96
N GLU A 443 -14.20 16.72 -12.24
CA GLU A 443 -13.94 18.10 -12.69
C GLU A 443 -15.16 18.99 -12.48
N GLY A 444 -16.36 18.49 -12.81
CA GLY A 444 -17.62 19.18 -12.57
C GLY A 444 -17.89 19.47 -11.09
N LEU A 445 -17.56 18.54 -10.21
CA LEU A 445 -17.63 18.72 -8.75
C LEU A 445 -16.59 19.72 -8.23
N ARG A 446 -15.52 19.96 -8.99
CA ARG A 446 -14.50 20.97 -8.71
C ARG A 446 -14.80 22.34 -9.35
N ASP A 447 -15.91 22.47 -10.07
CA ASP A 447 -16.34 23.76 -10.63
C ASP A 447 -16.59 24.79 -9.51
N THR A 448 -16.08 26.01 -9.69
CA THR A 448 -16.13 27.05 -8.66
C THR A 448 -17.56 27.39 -8.23
N THR A 449 -18.53 27.35 -9.15
CA THR A 449 -19.93 27.65 -8.85
C THR A 449 -20.58 26.51 -8.06
N VAL A 450 -20.27 25.26 -8.40
CA VAL A 450 -20.71 24.07 -7.67
C VAL A 450 -20.12 24.08 -6.27
N LEU A 451 -18.81 24.26 -6.16
CA LEU A 451 -18.09 24.34 -4.89
C LEU A 451 -18.63 25.45 -3.98
N THR A 452 -19.00 26.61 -4.53
CA THR A 452 -19.58 27.71 -3.77
C THR A 452 -21.00 27.40 -3.25
N ARG A 453 -21.81 26.64 -4.01
CA ARG A 453 -23.12 26.18 -3.50
C ARG A 453 -22.95 25.09 -2.44
N ALA A 454 -22.07 24.13 -2.72
CA ALA A 454 -21.69 23.07 -1.79
C ALA A 454 -21.16 23.63 -0.47
N SER A 455 -20.35 24.70 -0.49
CA SER A 455 -19.86 25.34 0.73
C SER A 455 -20.98 26.03 1.53
N ARG A 456 -21.93 26.70 0.87
CA ARG A 456 -23.05 27.36 1.57
C ARG A 456 -23.91 26.37 2.36
N LEU A 457 -24.17 25.20 1.76
CA LEU A 457 -24.99 24.15 2.35
C LEU A 457 -24.20 23.26 3.32
N GLY A 458 -22.98 22.89 2.96
CA GLY A 458 -22.12 21.95 3.68
C GLY A 458 -21.14 22.56 4.69
N ASP A 459 -21.00 23.90 4.77
CA ASP A 459 -20.13 24.53 5.77
C ASP A 459 -20.65 24.25 7.18
N PRO A 460 -19.86 23.56 8.02
CA PRO A 460 -20.29 23.19 9.36
C PRO A 460 -20.22 24.32 10.39
N SER A 461 -19.73 25.50 10.00
CA SER A 461 -19.67 26.69 10.84
C SER A 461 -21.06 27.05 11.38
N GLY A 462 -21.11 27.53 12.63
CA GLY A 462 -22.37 27.86 13.29
C GLY A 462 -23.15 26.66 13.83
N GLY A 463 -22.58 25.45 13.78
CA GLY A 463 -23.16 24.27 14.43
C GLY A 463 -24.30 23.62 13.65
N LYS A 464 -24.38 23.81 12.33
CA LYS A 464 -25.44 23.27 11.46
C LYS A 464 -25.60 21.75 11.56
N PHE A 465 -24.49 21.03 11.73
CA PHE A 465 -24.44 19.56 11.83
C PHE A 465 -24.28 19.07 13.27
N THR A 466 -24.65 19.88 14.27
CA THR A 466 -24.61 19.43 15.68
C THR A 466 -25.63 18.32 15.90
N TYR A 467 -25.18 17.10 16.15
CA TYR A 467 -26.04 15.91 16.24
C TYR A 467 -25.96 15.26 17.65
N PRO A 468 -26.69 15.79 18.65
CA PRO A 468 -26.59 15.32 20.04
C PRO A 468 -27.38 14.03 20.29
N VAL A 469 -27.06 12.95 19.57
CA VAL A 469 -27.80 11.67 19.64
C VAL A 469 -27.68 10.99 21.01
N GLU A 470 -26.55 11.18 21.70
CA GLU A 470 -26.30 10.62 23.04
C GLU A 470 -27.00 11.40 24.16
N ARG A 471 -27.51 12.61 23.88
CA ARG A 471 -28.19 13.42 24.89
C ARG A 471 -29.62 12.95 25.09
N ARG A 472 -30.16 13.17 26.30
CA ARG A 472 -31.57 12.92 26.59
C ARG A 472 -32.44 13.69 25.60
N ARG A 473 -33.40 13.01 24.97
CA ARG A 473 -34.36 13.63 24.04
C ARG A 473 -35.21 14.67 24.77
N THR A 474 -34.86 15.95 24.60
CA THR A 474 -35.71 17.11 24.91
C THR A 474 -36.23 17.72 23.62
N LYS A 475 -37.18 18.67 23.70
CA LYS A 475 -37.70 19.36 22.50
C LYS A 475 -36.57 20.04 21.72
N GLU A 476 -35.63 20.66 22.44
CA GLU A 476 -34.47 21.33 21.89
C GLU A 476 -33.50 20.34 21.24
N SER A 477 -33.25 19.20 21.89
CA SER A 477 -32.38 18.15 21.33
C SER A 477 -32.98 17.52 20.07
N VAL A 478 -34.29 17.24 20.05
CA VAL A 478 -34.97 16.69 18.87
C VAL A 478 -35.00 17.70 17.73
N ALA A 479 -35.23 18.99 18.03
CA ALA A 479 -35.15 20.05 17.02
C ALA A 479 -33.73 20.16 16.41
N ALA A 480 -32.68 20.05 17.23
CA ALA A 480 -31.31 20.03 16.74
C ALA A 480 -31.01 18.85 15.81
N LEU A 481 -31.44 17.63 16.17
CA LEU A 481 -31.28 16.43 15.34
C LEU A 481 -31.98 16.61 13.97
N ARG A 482 -33.25 17.02 13.97
CA ARG A 482 -34.02 17.25 12.73
C ARG A 482 -33.42 18.36 11.87
N ASN A 483 -32.90 19.41 12.50
CA ASN A 483 -32.28 20.51 11.77
C ASN A 483 -30.98 20.05 11.10
N ALA A 484 -30.14 19.28 11.79
CA ALA A 484 -28.92 18.73 11.21
C ALA A 484 -29.21 17.76 10.05
N GLU A 485 -30.22 16.89 10.21
CA GLU A 485 -30.71 16.00 9.15
C GLU A 485 -31.20 16.79 7.92
N ALA A 486 -32.01 17.83 8.12
CA ALA A 486 -32.52 18.66 7.03
C ALA A 486 -31.42 19.43 6.27
N HIS A 487 -30.39 19.92 6.98
CA HIS A 487 -29.23 20.55 6.33
C HIS A 487 -28.43 19.54 5.50
N LEU A 488 -28.25 18.32 6.01
CA LEU A 488 -27.56 17.26 5.29
C LEU A 488 -28.33 16.83 4.04
N ASP A 489 -29.64 16.66 4.15
CA ASP A 489 -30.51 16.31 3.03
C ASP A 489 -30.51 17.40 1.94
N ALA A 490 -30.53 18.68 2.34
CA ALA A 490 -30.45 19.81 1.41
C ALA A 490 -29.10 19.86 0.67
N PHE A 491 -28.00 19.57 1.37
CA PHE A 491 -26.67 19.49 0.78
C PHE A 491 -26.58 18.37 -0.27
N TRP A 492 -26.99 17.15 0.07
CA TRP A 492 -26.93 16.02 -0.86
C TRP A 492 -27.90 16.16 -2.03
N ALA A 493 -29.07 16.76 -1.83
CA ALA A 493 -30.00 17.06 -2.92
C ALA A 493 -29.40 18.03 -3.96
N ASP A 494 -28.56 18.98 -3.55
CA ASP A 494 -27.83 19.86 -4.48
C ASP A 494 -26.74 19.07 -5.21
N ASN A 495 -25.95 18.29 -4.49
CA ASN A 495 -24.88 17.48 -5.07
C ASN A 495 -25.41 16.43 -6.07
N ASP A 496 -26.55 15.80 -5.78
CA ASP A 496 -27.18 14.82 -6.67
C ASP A 496 -27.68 15.45 -7.96
N ARG A 497 -28.17 16.69 -7.93
CA ARG A 497 -28.56 17.42 -9.16
C ARG A 497 -27.37 17.64 -10.07
N VAL A 498 -26.23 17.98 -9.47
CA VAL A 498 -24.97 18.15 -10.19
C VAL A 498 -24.55 16.81 -10.80
N MET A 499 -24.59 15.72 -10.03
CA MET A 499 -24.30 14.37 -10.53
C MET A 499 -25.21 13.95 -11.70
N VAL A 500 -26.52 14.21 -11.60
CA VAL A 500 -27.49 13.89 -12.67
C VAL A 500 -27.20 14.68 -13.94
N SER A 501 -26.78 15.95 -13.83
CA SER A 501 -26.45 16.77 -15.01
C SER A 501 -25.23 16.29 -15.80
N PHE A 502 -24.34 15.51 -15.18
CA PHE A 502 -23.20 14.89 -15.83
C PHE A 502 -23.48 13.45 -16.32
N SER A 503 -24.67 12.91 -16.04
CA SER A 503 -25.02 11.49 -16.22
C SER A 503 -25.63 11.10 -17.58
N ASP A 504 -25.77 12.05 -18.51
CA ASP A 504 -26.28 11.79 -19.86
C ASP A 504 -25.28 11.04 -20.76
N GLN A 505 -24.07 10.73 -20.26
CA GLN A 505 -23.05 9.94 -20.98
C GLN A 505 -22.87 8.55 -20.34
N SER A 506 -23.12 7.53 -21.17
CA SER A 506 -23.27 6.10 -20.88
C SER A 506 -22.05 5.40 -20.24
N SER A 507 -21.96 5.36 -18.92
CA SER A 507 -21.23 4.29 -18.23
C SER A 507 -21.92 3.89 -16.92
N SER A 508 -21.81 2.60 -16.59
CA SER A 508 -22.37 1.98 -15.40
C SER A 508 -21.60 2.44 -14.16
N ILE A 509 -21.93 3.63 -13.66
CA ILE A 509 -21.26 4.25 -12.51
C ILE A 509 -21.67 3.50 -11.22
N ALA A 510 -20.72 2.97 -10.46
CA ALA A 510 -20.96 2.24 -9.20
C ALA A 510 -21.74 3.11 -8.19
N VAL A 511 -21.41 4.40 -8.10
CA VAL A 511 -22.16 5.40 -7.33
C VAL A 511 -23.61 5.49 -7.80
N ARG A 512 -23.89 5.44 -9.11
CA ARG A 512 -25.28 5.49 -9.62
C ARG A 512 -26.04 4.23 -9.25
N SER A 513 -25.42 3.06 -9.41
CA SER A 513 -25.99 1.79 -8.96
C SER A 513 -26.36 1.88 -7.48
N LEU A 514 -25.41 2.33 -6.64
CA LEU A 514 -25.59 2.52 -5.21
C LEU A 514 -26.77 3.47 -4.90
N LEU A 515 -26.81 4.65 -5.52
CA LEU A 515 -27.84 5.66 -5.26
C LEU A 515 -29.22 5.30 -5.81
N SER A 516 -29.31 4.35 -6.74
CA SER A 516 -30.58 3.83 -7.23
C SER A 516 -31.23 2.82 -6.27
N GLN A 517 -30.48 2.29 -5.30
CA GLN A 517 -30.99 1.34 -4.31
C GLN A 517 -31.99 2.02 -3.37
N GLN A 518 -33.14 1.38 -3.16
CA GLN A 518 -34.12 1.84 -2.18
C GLN A 518 -33.58 1.59 -0.76
N ARG A 519 -32.94 2.60 -0.18
CA ARG A 519 -32.48 2.57 1.22
C ARG A 519 -33.35 3.47 2.09
N ILE A 520 -33.91 2.90 3.16
CA ILE A 520 -34.72 3.65 4.13
C ILE A 520 -33.78 4.40 5.06
N LEU A 521 -33.67 5.71 4.88
CA LEU A 521 -32.90 6.58 5.77
C LEU A 521 -33.49 6.55 7.18
N LYS A 522 -32.66 6.23 8.18
CA LYS A 522 -33.06 6.37 9.58
C LYS A 522 -33.03 7.86 9.94
N ARG A 523 -34.21 8.45 10.16
CA ARG A 523 -34.39 9.88 10.50
C ARG A 523 -35.12 10.03 11.82
N THR A 524 -34.93 11.17 12.48
CA THR A 524 -35.56 11.47 13.76
C THR A 524 -37.02 11.88 13.54
N THR A 525 -37.96 10.99 13.91
CA THR A 525 -39.41 11.23 13.81
C THR A 525 -39.91 12.34 14.70
#